data_AF-A0A368DYP5-F1
#
_entry.id   AF-A0A368DYP5-F1
#
_cell.length_a   1.000
_cell.length_b   1.000
_cell.length_c   1.000
_cell.angle_alpha   90.00
_cell.angle_beta   90.00
_cell.angle_gamma   90.00
#
_symmetry.space_group_name_H-M   'P 1'
#
loop_
_entity.id
_entity.type
_entity.pdbx_description
1 polymer ?
#
loop_
_entity_poly.entity_id
_entity_poly.type
_entity_poly.pdbx_seq_one_letter_code
_entity_poly.pdbx_strand_id
1 'polypeptide(L)'
;MNEFRTVLFIIGLMLGSLAVGMLVPAVTGIFQTSPDWQSFIVSACITGFFAVALILTSRGELRPLTVKQAFVLTGFSWLALTAFAALPLSFSLIGLTYTDSFFEAMSGLTTTGATIITGLDTTPPEILLWRAMLQWFGGIGIIVMAISVLPMLNVGGMQLFRLESSDNSEKILPRATEVAGSIAKIYLLISFLCAFAYL
;
A
#
# COMPACT_ATOMS: atom_id res chain seq x y z
N MET A 1 -1.25 -23.79 16.46
CA MET A 1 -0.36 -22.83 15.78
C MET A 1 -1.22 -22.04 14.78
N ASN A 2 -1.31 -20.72 14.89
CA ASN A 2 -2.24 -19.90 14.10
C ASN A 2 -2.00 -20.04 12.59
N GLU A 3 -2.99 -20.58 11.87
CA GLU A 3 -2.94 -20.72 10.41
C GLU A 3 -2.78 -19.36 9.70
N PHE A 4 -3.14 -18.24 10.34
CA PHE A 4 -3.05 -16.90 9.77
C PHE A 4 -1.80 -16.12 10.16
N ARG A 5 -0.81 -16.76 10.81
CA ARG A 5 0.40 -16.09 11.29
C ARG A 5 1.15 -15.35 10.17
N THR A 6 1.44 -16.01 9.06
CA THR A 6 2.14 -15.38 7.92
C THR A 6 1.34 -14.18 7.38
N VAL A 7 0.01 -14.27 7.34
CA VAL A 7 -0.86 -13.18 6.86
C VAL A 7 -0.75 -11.95 7.76
N LEU A 8 -0.90 -12.14 9.08
CA LEU A 8 -0.80 -11.04 10.06
C LEU A 8 0.59 -10.41 10.08
N PHE A 9 1.64 -11.22 9.93
CA PHE A 9 3.01 -10.73 9.82
C PHE A 9 3.19 -9.82 8.60
N ILE A 10 2.70 -10.22 7.42
CA ILE A 10 2.80 -9.40 6.20
C ILE A 10 1.99 -8.12 6.34
N ILE A 11 0.76 -8.16 6.88
CA ILE A 11 -0.03 -6.95 7.14
C ILE A 11 0.72 -6.01 8.08
N GLY A 12 1.35 -6.55 9.14
CA GLY A 12 2.19 -5.76 10.04
C GLY A 12 3.34 -5.07 9.32
N LEU A 13 4.03 -5.74 8.38
CA LEU A 13 5.07 -5.12 7.56
C LEU A 13 4.50 -4.01 6.65
N MET A 14 3.35 -4.23 6.03
CA MET A 14 2.68 -3.24 5.18
C MET A 14 2.28 -2.00 6.00
N LEU A 15 1.67 -2.17 7.18
CA LEU A 15 1.37 -1.07 8.09
C LEU A 15 2.64 -0.35 8.54
N GLY A 16 3.74 -1.08 8.77
CA GLY A 16 5.04 -0.48 9.09
C GLY A 16 5.53 0.44 7.96
N SER A 17 5.43 -0.01 6.71
CA SER A 17 5.79 0.84 5.55
C SER A 17 4.88 2.06 5.41
N LEU A 18 3.58 1.92 5.69
CA LEU A 18 2.62 3.02 5.68
C LEU A 18 2.94 4.06 6.77
N ALA A 19 3.27 3.60 7.99
CA ALA A 19 3.67 4.46 9.10
C ALA A 19 4.92 5.28 8.77
N VAL A 20 5.92 4.67 8.13
CA VAL A 20 7.10 5.39 7.62
C VAL A 20 6.70 6.37 6.51
N GLY A 21 5.80 5.96 5.62
CA GLY A 21 5.26 6.82 4.57
C GLY A 21 4.60 8.10 5.11
N MET A 22 3.88 8.03 6.24
CA MET A 22 3.27 9.19 6.89
C MET A 22 4.30 10.23 7.39
N LEU A 23 5.55 9.84 7.61
CA LEU A 23 6.59 10.78 8.04
C LEU A 23 6.99 11.75 6.93
N VAL A 24 6.81 11.39 5.65
CA VAL A 24 7.12 12.27 4.52
C VAL A 24 6.27 13.55 4.55
N PRO A 25 4.92 13.48 4.55
CA PRO A 25 4.08 14.66 4.70
C PRO A 25 4.24 15.37 6.05
N ALA A 26 4.57 14.64 7.13
CA ALA A 26 4.91 15.29 8.41
C ALA A 26 6.11 16.23 8.25
N VAL A 27 7.18 15.76 7.61
CA VAL A 27 8.39 16.56 7.35
C VAL A 27 8.06 17.76 6.46
N THR A 28 7.24 17.59 5.41
CA THR A 28 6.86 18.73 4.56
C THR A 28 6.01 19.75 5.31
N GLY A 29 5.10 19.31 6.18
CA GLY A 29 4.29 20.22 7.00
C GLY A 29 5.14 21.00 8.01
N ILE A 30 6.20 20.40 8.57
CA ILE A 30 7.18 21.10 9.41
C ILE A 30 7.88 22.20 8.62
N PHE A 31 8.39 21.90 7.42
CA PHE A 31 9.07 22.89 6.58
C PHE A 31 8.14 24.02 6.13
N GLN A 32 6.86 23.72 5.93
CA GLN A 32 5.86 24.71 5.53
C GLN A 32 5.19 25.41 6.72
N THR A 33 5.65 25.13 7.96
CA THR A 33 5.11 25.71 9.20
C THR A 33 3.59 25.49 9.34
N SER A 34 3.08 24.40 8.76
CA SER A 34 1.66 24.06 8.79
C SER A 34 1.34 23.26 10.06
N PRO A 35 0.30 23.60 10.84
CA PRO A 35 -0.02 22.87 12.07
C PRO A 35 -0.40 21.39 11.86
N ASP A 36 -0.81 20.99 10.65
CA ASP A 36 -1.28 19.64 10.33
C ASP A 36 -0.19 18.55 10.32
N TRP A 37 1.10 18.91 10.40
CA TRP A 37 2.18 17.91 10.51
C TRP A 37 2.01 16.99 11.74
N GLN A 38 1.38 17.49 12.80
CA GLN A 38 1.15 16.74 14.04
C GLN A 38 0.23 15.54 13.80
N SER A 39 -0.79 15.71 12.97
CA SER A 39 -1.77 14.68 12.62
C SER A 39 -1.10 13.49 11.93
N PHE A 40 -0.08 13.75 11.10
CA PHE A 40 0.75 12.73 10.49
C PHE A 40 1.66 12.00 11.47
N ILE A 41 2.31 12.72 12.41
CA ILE A 41 3.15 12.09 13.43
C ILE A 41 2.34 11.19 14.36
N VAL A 42 1.19 11.67 14.84
CA VAL A 42 0.30 10.89 15.71
C VAL A 42 -0.20 9.64 14.99
N SER A 43 -0.60 9.78 13.72
CA SER A 43 -1.03 8.67 12.89
C SER A 43 0.10 7.67 12.63
N ALA A 44 1.33 8.14 12.39
CA ALA A 44 2.50 7.29 12.21
C ALA A 44 2.82 6.49 13.48
N CYS A 45 2.71 7.11 14.66
CA CYS A 45 2.90 6.41 15.94
C CYS A 45 1.83 5.35 16.18
N ILE A 46 0.55 5.66 15.96
CA ILE A 46 -0.55 4.68 16.11
C ILE A 46 -0.37 3.53 15.12
N THR A 47 -0.17 3.84 13.84
CA THR A 47 0.02 2.83 12.80
C THR A 47 1.26 1.98 13.07
N GLY A 48 2.37 2.60 13.47
CA GLY A 48 3.62 1.94 13.84
C GLY A 48 3.47 1.02 15.06
N PHE A 49 2.69 1.43 16.07
CA PHE A 49 2.37 0.58 17.22
C PHE A 49 1.65 -0.71 16.78
N PHE A 50 0.60 -0.59 15.97
CA PHE A 50 -0.13 -1.76 15.47
C PHE A 50 0.72 -2.62 14.54
N ALA A 51 1.53 -1.99 13.68
CA ALA A 51 2.49 -2.70 12.83
C ALA A 51 3.45 -3.56 13.64
N VAL A 52 4.12 -2.97 14.64
CA VAL A 52 5.05 -3.67 15.52
C VAL A 52 4.33 -4.75 16.32
N ALA A 53 3.15 -4.46 16.88
CA ALA A 53 2.37 -5.45 17.63
C ALA A 53 2.01 -6.68 16.77
N LEU A 54 1.55 -6.48 15.54
CA LEU A 54 1.25 -7.57 14.61
C LEU A 54 2.50 -8.37 14.24
N ILE A 55 3.62 -7.70 13.99
CA ILE A 55 4.91 -8.35 13.69
C ILE A 55 5.36 -9.21 14.88
N LEU A 56 5.36 -8.64 16.09
CA LEU A 56 5.82 -9.30 17.31
C LEU A 56 4.95 -10.52 17.67
N THR A 57 3.64 -10.37 17.62
CA THR A 57 2.69 -11.45 17.92
C THR A 57 2.66 -12.55 16.85
N SER A 58 3.15 -12.24 15.65
CA SER A 58 3.23 -13.18 14.53
C SER A 58 4.63 -13.76 14.31
N ARG A 59 5.58 -13.54 15.23
CA ARG A 59 6.92 -14.14 15.15
C ARG A 59 6.88 -15.67 15.24
N GLY A 60 7.78 -16.34 14.52
CA GLY A 60 7.95 -17.80 14.50
C GLY A 60 8.10 -18.35 13.08
N GLU A 61 7.86 -19.65 12.89
CA GLU A 61 7.92 -20.27 11.57
C GLU A 61 6.90 -19.64 10.61
N LEU A 62 7.41 -18.94 9.59
CA LEU A 62 6.61 -18.38 8.49
C LEU A 62 6.54 -19.41 7.37
N ARG A 63 5.35 -19.99 7.18
CA ARG A 63 5.10 -20.95 6.10
C ARG A 63 4.68 -20.22 4.82
N PRO A 64 4.98 -20.78 3.63
CA PRO A 64 4.45 -20.27 2.37
C PRO A 64 2.92 -20.12 2.43
N LEU A 65 2.41 -19.05 1.83
CA LEU A 65 0.97 -18.79 1.79
C LEU A 65 0.26 -19.83 0.94
N THR A 66 -0.82 -20.40 1.48
CA THR A 66 -1.80 -21.14 0.70
C THR A 66 -2.65 -20.17 -0.13
N VAL A 67 -3.30 -20.66 -1.19
CA VAL A 67 -4.20 -19.84 -2.03
C VAL A 67 -5.27 -19.14 -1.19
N LYS A 68 -5.90 -19.85 -0.25
CA LYS A 68 -6.89 -19.28 0.69
C LYS A 68 -6.29 -18.13 1.51
N GLN A 69 -5.07 -18.29 2.03
CA GLN A 69 -4.40 -17.25 2.79
C GLN A 69 -3.99 -16.06 1.91
N ALA A 70 -3.64 -16.27 0.64
CA ALA A 70 -3.34 -15.20 -0.29
C ALA A 70 -4.58 -14.34 -0.60
N PHE A 71 -5.75 -14.97 -0.77
CA PHE A 71 -7.03 -14.24 -0.89
C PHE A 71 -7.36 -13.42 0.36
N VAL A 72 -7.22 -14.04 1.54
CA VAL A 72 -7.45 -13.37 2.83
C VAL A 72 -6.48 -12.19 2.98
N LEU A 73 -5.19 -12.41 2.74
CA LEU A 73 -4.16 -11.38 2.78
C LEU A 73 -4.53 -10.21 1.87
N THR A 74 -4.95 -10.49 0.64
CA THR A 74 -5.37 -9.47 -0.33
C THR A 74 -6.46 -8.58 0.25
N GLY A 75 -7.61 -9.16 0.62
CA GLY A 75 -8.76 -8.37 1.10
C GLY A 75 -8.46 -7.61 2.38
N PHE A 76 -7.83 -8.27 3.36
CA PHE A 76 -7.50 -7.63 4.63
C PHE A 76 -6.39 -6.59 4.51
N SER A 77 -5.43 -6.75 3.59
CA SER A 77 -4.38 -5.75 3.38
C SER A 77 -4.95 -4.42 2.90
N TRP A 78 -5.85 -4.42 1.92
CA TRP A 78 -6.51 -3.21 1.43
C TRP A 78 -7.34 -2.55 2.53
N LEU A 79 -8.17 -3.32 3.24
CA LEU A 79 -9.00 -2.78 4.32
C LEU A 79 -8.16 -2.21 5.46
N ALA A 80 -7.12 -2.93 5.90
CA ALA A 80 -6.24 -2.46 6.96
C ALA A 80 -5.46 -1.21 6.54
N LEU A 81 -4.82 -1.23 5.36
CA LEU A 81 -4.07 -0.08 4.86
C LEU A 81 -4.95 1.15 4.73
N THR A 82 -6.16 1.01 4.17
CA THR A 82 -7.12 2.13 4.06
C THR A 82 -7.54 2.66 5.42
N ALA A 83 -7.85 1.79 6.38
CA ALA A 83 -8.26 2.21 7.72
C ALA A 83 -7.16 3.04 8.41
N PHE A 84 -5.90 2.61 8.32
CA PHE A 84 -4.79 3.35 8.91
C PHE A 84 -4.39 4.58 8.08
N ALA A 85 -4.48 4.53 6.74
CA ALA A 85 -4.19 5.66 5.86
C ALA A 85 -5.17 6.83 6.01
N ALA A 86 -6.38 6.56 6.53
CA ALA A 86 -7.38 7.56 6.85
C ALA A 86 -7.06 8.37 8.11
N LEU A 87 -6.23 7.84 9.03
CA LEU A 87 -5.91 8.50 10.31
C LEU A 87 -5.37 9.94 10.16
N PRO A 88 -4.35 10.21 9.32
CA PRO A 88 -3.82 11.57 9.22
C PRO A 88 -4.86 12.55 8.65
N LEU A 89 -5.74 12.09 7.76
CA LEU A 89 -6.83 12.90 7.22
C LEU A 89 -7.89 13.18 8.30
N SER A 90 -8.25 12.18 9.09
CA SER A 90 -9.26 12.31 10.15
C SER A 90 -8.78 13.14 11.33
N PHE A 91 -7.48 13.17 11.60
CA PHE A 91 -6.89 14.00 12.67
C PHE A 91 -6.45 15.37 12.17
N SER A 92 -6.52 15.65 10.86
CA SER A 92 -6.17 16.95 10.31
C SER A 92 -7.21 18.02 10.62
N LEU A 93 -6.79 19.26 10.54
CA LEU A 93 -7.59 20.45 10.80
C LEU A 93 -8.57 20.79 9.67
N ILE A 94 -8.53 20.05 8.55
CA ILE A 94 -9.50 20.20 7.45
C ILE A 94 -10.89 19.64 7.81
N GLY A 95 -11.02 18.97 8.96
CA GLY A 95 -12.31 18.67 9.59
C GLY A 95 -13.11 17.53 8.95
N LEU A 96 -12.46 16.59 8.27
CA LEU A 96 -13.14 15.41 7.72
C LEU A 96 -13.62 14.48 8.83
N THR A 97 -14.81 13.90 8.66
CA THR A 97 -15.21 12.75 9.48
C THR A 97 -14.28 11.55 9.18
N TYR A 98 -14.24 10.55 10.07
CA TYR A 98 -13.46 9.35 9.78
C TYR A 98 -13.98 8.61 8.54
N THR A 99 -15.30 8.60 8.31
CA THR A 99 -15.91 7.99 7.11
C THR A 99 -15.44 8.69 5.84
N ASP A 100 -15.42 10.01 5.85
CA ASP A 100 -14.93 10.84 4.76
C ASP A 100 -13.43 10.60 4.51
N SER A 101 -12.65 10.54 5.59
CA SER A 101 -11.23 10.23 5.55
C SER A 101 -10.95 8.83 5.00
N PHE A 102 -11.79 7.86 5.37
CA PHE A 102 -11.72 6.49 4.85
C PHE A 102 -12.06 6.45 3.36
N PHE A 103 -13.06 7.21 2.92
CA PHE A 103 -13.40 7.34 1.50
C PHE A 103 -12.23 7.93 0.69
N GLU A 104 -11.64 9.04 1.14
CA GLU A 104 -10.46 9.64 0.50
C GLU A 104 -9.28 8.66 0.46
N ALA A 105 -8.99 7.99 1.59
CA ALA A 105 -7.89 7.04 1.66
C ALA A 105 -8.11 5.84 0.75
N MET A 106 -9.35 5.32 0.69
CA MET A 106 -9.72 4.22 -0.19
C MET A 106 -9.54 4.63 -1.64
N SER A 107 -10.13 5.76 -2.03
CA SER A 107 -10.04 6.31 -3.38
C SER A 107 -8.59 6.54 -3.82
N GLY A 108 -7.74 7.02 -2.91
CA GLY A 108 -6.30 7.16 -3.12
C GLY A 108 -5.63 5.81 -3.37
N LEU A 109 -5.74 4.89 -2.42
CA LEU A 109 -5.07 3.58 -2.47
C LEU A 109 -5.56 2.69 -3.62
N THR A 110 -6.84 2.73 -3.98
CA THR A 110 -7.36 1.96 -5.12
C THR A 110 -7.14 2.65 -6.46
N THR A 111 -6.42 3.76 -6.46
CA THR A 111 -6.16 4.59 -7.63
C THR A 111 -7.41 5.07 -8.36
N THR A 112 -8.50 5.27 -7.62
CA THR A 112 -9.80 5.69 -8.16
C THR A 112 -9.81 7.19 -8.43
N GLY A 113 -9.22 7.99 -7.55
CA GLY A 113 -9.07 9.44 -7.77
C GLY A 113 -10.35 10.26 -7.60
N ALA A 114 -11.42 9.67 -7.03
CA ALA A 114 -12.57 10.41 -6.56
C ALA A 114 -12.22 11.20 -5.29
N THR A 115 -12.83 12.37 -5.09
CA THR A 115 -12.59 13.21 -3.91
C THR A 115 -13.86 13.88 -3.43
N ILE A 116 -13.94 14.03 -2.11
CA ILE A 116 -14.96 14.77 -1.36
C ILE A 116 -14.38 16.06 -0.74
N ILE A 117 -13.04 16.21 -0.72
CA ILE A 117 -12.39 17.44 -0.26
C ILE A 117 -12.67 18.54 -1.29
N THR A 118 -13.25 19.65 -0.82
CA THR A 118 -13.48 20.86 -1.62
C THR A 118 -12.37 21.88 -1.37
N GLY A 119 -12.09 22.76 -2.34
CA GLY A 119 -11.06 23.79 -2.17
C GLY A 119 -9.62 23.25 -2.12
N LEU A 120 -9.29 22.32 -3.02
CA LEU A 120 -7.96 21.70 -3.09
C LEU A 120 -6.81 22.71 -3.25
N ASP A 121 -7.05 23.82 -3.96
CA ASP A 121 -6.05 24.88 -4.18
C ASP A 121 -5.60 25.57 -2.89
N THR A 122 -6.44 25.52 -1.85
CA THR A 122 -6.20 26.13 -0.53
C THR A 122 -5.92 25.09 0.56
N THR A 123 -5.91 23.81 0.20
CA THR A 123 -5.69 22.72 1.15
C THR A 123 -4.21 22.66 1.55
N PRO A 124 -3.90 22.33 2.81
CA PRO A 124 -2.52 22.22 3.25
C PRO A 124 -1.70 21.26 2.37
N PRO A 125 -0.47 21.64 2.01
CA PRO A 125 0.33 20.94 1.02
C PRO A 125 0.72 19.52 1.44
N GLU A 126 0.91 19.26 2.74
CA GLU A 126 1.12 17.91 3.26
C GLU A 126 -0.10 16.97 3.10
N ILE A 127 -1.33 17.51 3.10
CA ILE A 127 -2.54 16.74 2.82
C ILE A 127 -2.60 16.39 1.33
N LEU A 128 -2.29 17.36 0.45
CA LEU A 128 -2.21 17.13 -0.99
C LEU A 128 -1.12 16.09 -1.32
N LEU A 129 0.04 16.20 -0.67
CA LEU A 129 1.14 15.25 -0.81
C LEU A 129 0.71 13.85 -0.36
N TRP A 130 0.03 13.73 0.78
CA TRP A 130 -0.46 12.42 1.25
C TRP A 130 -1.42 11.78 0.25
N ARG A 131 -2.36 12.55 -0.31
CA ARG A 131 -3.28 12.06 -1.35
C ARG A 131 -2.54 11.55 -2.57
N ALA A 132 -1.54 12.28 -3.05
CA ALA A 132 -0.68 11.84 -4.15
C ALA A 132 0.13 10.59 -3.80
N MET A 133 0.64 10.49 -2.57
CA MET A 133 1.37 9.32 -2.09
C MET A 133 0.48 8.08 -1.99
N LEU A 134 -0.78 8.20 -1.56
CA LEU A 134 -1.71 7.08 -1.53
C LEU A 134 -1.97 6.51 -2.92
N GLN A 135 -2.12 7.37 -3.93
CA GLN A 135 -2.21 6.98 -5.34
C GLN A 135 -0.94 6.24 -5.80
N TRP A 136 0.23 6.75 -5.42
CA TRP A 136 1.52 6.15 -5.75
C TRP A 136 1.70 4.77 -5.08
N PHE A 137 1.38 4.66 -3.79
CA PHE A 137 1.39 3.37 -3.08
C PHE A 137 0.38 2.38 -3.67
N GLY A 138 -0.81 2.86 -3.99
CA GLY A 138 -1.87 2.09 -4.65
C GLY A 138 -1.45 1.51 -5.99
N GLY A 139 -0.82 2.33 -6.83
CA GLY A 139 -0.31 1.93 -8.14
C GLY A 139 0.76 0.83 -8.04
N ILE A 140 1.69 0.94 -7.10
CA ILE A 140 2.66 -0.15 -6.84
C ILE A 140 1.94 -1.38 -6.30
N GLY A 141 1.00 -1.19 -5.37
CA GLY A 141 0.24 -2.25 -4.73
C GLY A 141 -0.51 -3.13 -5.73
N ILE A 142 -1.28 -2.52 -6.65
CA ILE A 142 -2.04 -3.29 -7.65
C ILE A 142 -1.15 -4.04 -8.63
N ILE A 143 0.01 -3.48 -9.00
CA ILE A 143 1.00 -4.14 -9.85
C ILE A 143 1.56 -5.40 -9.16
N VAL A 144 2.04 -5.25 -7.92
CA VAL A 144 2.62 -6.36 -7.16
C VAL A 144 1.58 -7.46 -6.92
N MET A 145 0.34 -7.06 -6.62
CA MET A 145 -0.78 -7.98 -6.46
C MET A 145 -1.13 -8.71 -7.75
N ALA A 146 -1.19 -8.01 -8.88
CA ALA A 146 -1.44 -8.64 -10.17
C ALA A 146 -0.40 -9.73 -10.47
N ILE A 147 0.89 -9.45 -10.28
CA ILE A 147 1.97 -10.42 -10.55
C ILE A 147 1.94 -11.59 -9.56
N SER A 148 1.57 -11.34 -8.30
CA SER A 148 1.59 -12.37 -7.25
C SER A 148 0.36 -13.26 -7.29
N VAL A 149 -0.81 -12.71 -7.63
CA VAL A 149 -2.12 -13.37 -7.52
C VAL A 149 -2.62 -13.90 -8.86
N LEU A 150 -2.43 -13.20 -9.98
CA LEU A 150 -2.89 -13.68 -11.30
C LEU A 150 -2.37 -15.09 -11.66
N PRO A 151 -1.10 -15.45 -11.38
CA PRO A 151 -0.63 -16.82 -11.65
C PRO A 151 -1.34 -17.89 -10.81
N MET A 152 -1.83 -17.52 -9.62
CA MET A 152 -2.53 -18.43 -8.70
C MET A 152 -4.01 -18.59 -9.05
N LEU A 153 -4.62 -17.59 -9.69
CA LEU A 153 -6.05 -17.58 -10.00
C LEU A 153 -6.44 -18.51 -11.15
N ASN A 154 -5.51 -18.98 -11.99
CA ASN A 154 -5.79 -19.77 -13.21
C ASN A 154 -6.82 -19.14 -14.19
N VAL A 155 -7.31 -17.92 -13.93
CA VAL A 155 -8.20 -17.16 -14.80
C VAL A 155 -7.32 -16.33 -15.73
N GLY A 156 -6.97 -16.91 -16.89
CA GLY A 156 -6.16 -16.21 -17.90
C GLY A 156 -5.26 -17.09 -18.76
N GLY A 157 -5.74 -18.22 -19.28
CA GLY A 157 -5.07 -18.95 -20.36
C GLY A 157 -3.68 -19.52 -20.05
N MET A 158 -3.21 -19.52 -18.80
CA MET A 158 -1.88 -20.05 -18.45
C MET A 158 -1.77 -21.57 -18.61
N GLN A 159 -2.91 -22.27 -18.79
CA GLN A 159 -2.94 -23.66 -19.25
C GLN A 159 -2.47 -23.79 -20.71
N LEU A 160 -2.67 -22.77 -21.57
CA LEU A 160 -2.17 -22.75 -22.94
C LEU A 160 -0.63 -22.62 -22.98
N PHE A 161 -0.05 -21.78 -22.11
CA PHE A 161 1.41 -21.66 -21.94
C PHE A 161 2.06 -22.95 -21.40
N ARG A 162 1.33 -23.74 -20.60
CA ARG A 162 1.76 -25.08 -20.15
C ARG A 162 1.67 -26.14 -21.25
N LEU A 163 0.86 -25.94 -22.28
CA LEU A 163 0.73 -26.89 -23.40
C LEU A 163 1.82 -26.66 -24.46
N GLU A 164 2.33 -25.44 -24.62
CA GLU A 164 3.41 -25.14 -25.58
C GLU A 164 4.83 -25.29 -25.01
N SER A 165 5.00 -25.39 -23.69
CA SER A 165 6.30 -25.59 -23.07
C SER A 165 6.43 -27.01 -22.51
N SER A 166 7.22 -27.85 -23.19
CA SER A 166 7.58 -29.21 -22.77
C SER A 166 8.48 -29.26 -21.50
N ASP A 167 8.59 -28.17 -20.75
CA ASP A 167 9.47 -28.06 -19.60
C ASP A 167 8.65 -28.10 -18.30
N ASN A 168 8.58 -29.28 -17.69
CA ASN A 168 8.00 -29.52 -16.36
C ASN A 168 8.91 -28.99 -15.25
N SER A 169 9.44 -27.76 -15.37
CA SER A 169 10.39 -27.22 -14.39
C SER A 169 9.72 -26.29 -13.39
N GLU A 170 9.97 -26.58 -12.11
CA GLU A 170 9.51 -25.97 -10.86
C GLU A 170 9.86 -24.46 -10.69
N LYS A 171 10.01 -23.67 -11.76
CA LYS A 171 10.60 -22.32 -11.74
C LYS A 171 9.62 -21.17 -11.99
N ILE A 172 8.34 -21.34 -11.68
CA ILE A 172 7.36 -20.24 -11.80
C ILE A 172 7.57 -19.17 -10.70
N LEU A 173 8.00 -19.58 -9.51
CA LEU A 173 8.25 -18.70 -8.35
C LEU A 173 9.44 -17.72 -8.49
N PRO A 174 10.64 -18.10 -8.98
CA PRO A 174 11.76 -17.15 -9.11
C PRO A 174 11.46 -16.01 -10.09
N ARG A 175 10.65 -16.24 -11.13
CA ARG A 175 10.28 -15.22 -12.12
C ARG A 175 9.40 -14.11 -11.55
N ALA A 176 8.48 -14.41 -10.63
CA ALA A 176 7.54 -13.40 -10.12
C ALA A 176 8.25 -12.28 -9.34
N THR A 177 9.25 -12.63 -8.53
CA THR A 177 10.05 -11.65 -7.77
C THR A 177 10.97 -10.82 -8.68
N GLU A 178 11.59 -11.44 -9.68
CA GLU A 178 12.39 -10.75 -10.69
C GLU A 178 11.55 -9.79 -11.55
N VAL A 179 10.35 -10.21 -11.94
CA VAL A 179 9.39 -9.39 -12.70
C VAL A 179 8.89 -8.23 -11.83
N ALA A 180 8.52 -8.47 -10.57
CA ALA A 180 8.11 -7.42 -9.64
C ALA A 180 9.22 -6.38 -9.43
N GLY A 181 10.48 -6.82 -9.26
CA GLY A 181 11.64 -5.93 -9.15
C GLY A 181 11.88 -5.10 -10.41
N SER A 182 11.70 -5.69 -11.59
CA SER A 182 11.84 -4.99 -12.86
C SER A 182 10.74 -3.94 -13.06
N ILE A 183 9.50 -4.28 -12.74
CA ILE A 183 8.39 -3.33 -12.85
C ILE A 183 8.51 -2.22 -11.81
N ALA A 184 8.95 -2.51 -10.58
CA ALA A 184 9.21 -1.47 -9.58
C ALA A 184 10.28 -0.47 -10.07
N LYS A 185 11.34 -0.94 -10.73
CA LYS A 185 12.36 -0.06 -11.35
C LYS A 185 11.76 0.82 -12.45
N ILE A 186 10.97 0.24 -13.35
CA ILE A 186 10.31 1.00 -14.43
C ILE A 186 9.35 2.03 -13.85
N TYR A 187 8.56 1.66 -12.84
CA TYR A 187 7.63 2.53 -12.15
C TYR A 187 8.33 3.74 -11.51
N LEU A 188 9.42 3.50 -10.79
CA LEU A 188 10.26 4.55 -10.20
C LEU A 188 10.90 5.45 -11.26
N LEU A 189 11.44 4.86 -12.33
CA LEU A 189 12.07 5.61 -13.42
C LEU A 189 11.07 6.55 -14.09
N ILE A 190 9.89 6.04 -14.47
CA ILE A 190 8.84 6.84 -15.11
C ILE A 190 8.35 7.93 -14.15
N SER A 191 8.12 7.59 -12.88
CA SER A 191 7.68 8.57 -11.87
C SER A 191 8.68 9.73 -11.75
N PHE A 192 9.98 9.41 -11.68
CA PHE A 192 11.03 10.41 -11.55
C PHE A 192 11.20 11.25 -12.81
N LEU A 193 11.17 10.64 -14.01
CA LEU A 193 11.24 11.37 -15.28
C LEU A 193 10.06 12.33 -15.43
N CYS A 194 8.85 11.90 -15.08
CA CYS A 194 7.68 12.78 -15.06
C CYS A 194 7.86 13.91 -14.06
N ALA A 195 8.25 13.62 -12.81
CA ALA A 195 8.47 14.65 -11.80
C ALA A 195 9.50 15.70 -12.26
N PHE A 196 10.60 15.28 -12.89
CA PHE A 196 11.61 16.18 -13.43
C PHE A 196 11.10 17.03 -14.60
N ALA A 197 10.25 16.47 -15.47
CA ALA A 197 9.68 17.20 -16.60
C ALA A 197 8.65 18.27 -16.21
N TYR A 198 8.09 18.19 -14.99
CA TYR A 198 7.15 19.19 -14.43
C TYR A 198 7.83 20.30 -13.64
N LEU A 199 9.15 20.20 -13.39
CA LEU A 199 9.96 21.29 -12.78
C LEU A 199 10.34 22.33 -13.84
#